data_AF-A0A290MPZ9-F1
#
_entry.id   AF-A0A290MPZ9-F1
#
_cell.length_a   1.000
_cell.length_b   1.000
_cell.length_c   1.000
_cell.angle_alpha   90.00
_cell.angle_beta   90.00
_cell.angle_gamma   90.00
#
_symmetry.space_group_name_H-M   'P 1'
#
loop_
_entity.id
_entity.type
_entity.pdbx_description
1 polymer ?
#
loop_
_entity_poly.entity_id
_entity_poly.type
_entity_poly.pdbx_seq_one_letter_code
_entity_poly.pdbx_strand_id
1 'polypeptide(L)'
;MTATILQSQSRGRAVQTRLAFEATAGVLATSGWKPVRFYTLTAGMDRPLVKDDQLGLAMNNARDATKRRKGLPGGSLRRTTPINLTEAGYWLSAAMARAAPTGANGDYVHAFTSGGNPTQTLSLSHLWETGDVSTDIGAAVAELSISAAKTDQAARFNMTMVGLGEVEGEAWPAGTVAAAAAADDFSDWRWRVLWNDVAIGTALNIDVNLNLGVERVNGLDGDEWPSFHHFGEIDPSGSFRLYGQGKAFRDFADTDDVGVLTLEATHPDDEENRFFRIATAGVQVSKPQREVSGGGQTSASFNFGASQDADTPAVTIELGNGVASY
;
A
#
# COMPACT_ATOMS: atom_id res chain seq x y z
N MET A 1 -17.45 -34.51 -24.19
CA MET A 1 -16.54 -33.35 -24.28
C MET A 1 -15.36 -33.64 -23.39
N THR A 2 -14.23 -34.02 -23.99
CA THR A 2 -13.01 -34.33 -23.25
C THR A 2 -12.27 -33.00 -23.06
N ALA A 3 -12.34 -32.43 -21.85
CA ALA A 3 -11.57 -31.24 -21.52
C ALA A 3 -10.09 -31.63 -21.56
N THR A 4 -9.39 -31.17 -22.61
CA THR A 4 -7.93 -31.29 -22.66
C THR A 4 -7.40 -30.30 -21.63
N ILE A 5 -7.03 -30.79 -20.45
CA ILE A 5 -6.34 -29.99 -19.44
C ILE A 5 -4.94 -29.72 -20.02
N LEU A 6 -4.80 -28.60 -20.72
CA LEU A 6 -3.48 -28.05 -21.00
C LEU A 6 -2.84 -27.75 -19.64
N GLN A 7 -1.87 -28.57 -19.22
CA GLN A 7 -0.99 -28.22 -18.12
C GLN A 7 -0.14 -27.03 -18.59
N SER A 8 -0.66 -25.81 -18.42
CA SER A 8 0.17 -24.63 -18.50
C SER A 8 1.11 -24.64 -17.29
N GLN A 9 2.41 -24.65 -17.54
CA GLN A 9 3.39 -24.34 -16.49
C GLN A 9 3.41 -22.83 -16.30
N SER A 10 2.28 -22.28 -15.84
CA SER A 10 2.15 -20.84 -15.71
C SER A 10 3.15 -20.30 -14.69
N ARG A 11 3.86 -19.23 -15.06
CA ARG A 11 4.86 -18.57 -14.22
C ARG A 11 4.41 -17.15 -13.91
N GLY A 12 4.52 -16.74 -12.66
CA GLY A 12 4.16 -15.38 -12.24
C GLY A 12 4.84 -14.25 -13.03
N ARG A 13 6.03 -14.48 -13.61
CA ARG A 13 6.72 -13.51 -14.49
C ARG A 13 5.96 -13.19 -15.78
N ALA A 14 5.02 -14.03 -16.19
CA ALA A 14 4.18 -13.82 -17.37
C ALA A 14 2.94 -12.97 -17.08
N VAL A 15 2.69 -12.59 -15.82
CA VAL A 15 1.58 -11.73 -15.44
C VAL A 15 1.97 -10.26 -15.62
N GLN A 16 1.09 -9.50 -16.26
CA GLN A 16 1.25 -8.05 -16.43
C GLN A 16 0.14 -7.33 -15.70
N THR A 17 0.43 -6.17 -15.12
CA THR A 17 -0.58 -5.39 -14.39
C THR A 17 -0.57 -3.93 -14.80
N ARG A 18 -1.77 -3.33 -14.84
CA ARG A 18 -1.98 -1.90 -15.12
C ARG A 18 -2.88 -1.31 -14.07
N LEU A 19 -2.62 -0.07 -13.70
CA LEU A 19 -3.52 0.72 -12.85
C LEU A 19 -4.08 1.89 -13.63
N ALA A 20 -5.29 2.31 -13.26
CA ALA A 20 -5.87 3.58 -13.66
C ALA A 20 -6.73 4.10 -12.49
N PHE A 21 -6.87 5.42 -12.40
CA PHE A 21 -7.78 6.02 -11.42
C PHE A 21 -9.19 6.11 -12.00
N GLU A 22 -10.17 5.82 -11.15
CA GLU A 22 -11.58 5.83 -11.53
C GLU A 22 -12.15 7.23 -11.42
N ALA A 23 -12.91 7.65 -12.43
CA ALA A 23 -13.69 8.90 -12.37
C ALA A 23 -14.89 8.77 -11.41
N THR A 24 -15.38 7.55 -11.22
CA THR A 24 -16.48 7.21 -10.31
C THR A 24 -16.14 5.88 -9.67
N ALA A 25 -16.20 5.81 -8.34
CA ALA A 25 -15.80 4.61 -7.61
C ALA A 25 -16.62 3.39 -8.02
N GLY A 26 -15.94 2.27 -8.31
CA GLY A 26 -16.58 1.04 -8.77
C GLY A 26 -16.98 1.07 -10.24
N VAL A 27 -16.61 2.11 -11.01
CA VAL A 27 -16.80 2.15 -12.46
C VAL A 27 -15.45 2.02 -13.14
N LEU A 28 -15.32 0.99 -13.97
CA LEU A 28 -14.09 0.68 -14.71
C LEU A 28 -13.52 1.93 -15.41
N ALA A 29 -12.25 2.21 -15.15
CA ALA A 29 -11.54 3.30 -15.78
C ALA A 29 -11.46 3.11 -17.32
N THR A 30 -11.73 4.18 -18.06
CA THR A 30 -11.77 4.18 -19.53
C THR A 30 -10.47 4.68 -20.18
N SER A 31 -9.57 5.27 -19.39
CA SER A 31 -8.30 5.83 -19.85
C SER A 31 -7.32 6.01 -18.68
N GLY A 32 -6.09 6.45 -18.97
CA GLY A 32 -5.09 6.71 -17.93
C GLY A 32 -4.36 5.47 -17.41
N TRP A 33 -4.41 4.36 -18.16
CA TRP A 33 -3.76 3.11 -17.81
C TRP A 33 -2.24 3.26 -17.76
N LYS A 34 -1.64 2.88 -16.64
CA LYS A 34 -0.19 2.92 -16.39
C LYS A 34 0.27 1.50 -16.04
N PRO A 35 1.28 0.93 -16.72
CA PRO A 35 1.83 -0.36 -16.32
C PRO A 35 2.55 -0.20 -14.97
N VAL A 36 2.40 -1.19 -14.09
CA VAL A 36 3.00 -1.14 -12.75
C VAL A 36 3.72 -2.43 -12.37
N ARG A 37 4.83 -2.27 -11.65
CA ARG A 37 5.70 -3.37 -11.21
C ARG A 37 5.16 -4.01 -9.93
N PHE A 38 5.48 -5.28 -9.70
CA PHE A 38 5.12 -6.00 -8.48
C PHE A 38 6.06 -7.19 -8.24
N TYR A 39 6.19 -7.57 -6.97
CA TYR A 39 6.83 -8.81 -6.51
C TYR A 39 5.79 -9.89 -6.22
N THR A 40 4.66 -9.50 -5.62
CA THR A 40 3.56 -10.39 -5.27
C THR A 40 2.23 -9.72 -5.62
N LEU A 41 1.25 -10.55 -5.96
CA LEU A 41 -0.09 -10.13 -6.32
C LEU A 41 -1.09 -11.17 -5.82
N THR A 42 -2.15 -10.68 -5.18
CA THR A 42 -3.40 -11.39 -4.93
C THR A 42 -4.50 -10.51 -5.51
N ALA A 43 -5.09 -10.99 -6.60
CA ALA A 43 -6.10 -10.29 -7.38
C ALA A 43 -7.40 -11.12 -7.41
N GLY A 44 -8.50 -10.46 -7.72
CA GLY A 44 -9.84 -11.05 -7.74
C GLY A 44 -10.44 -11.21 -6.35
N MET A 45 -11.77 -11.37 -6.33
CA MET A 45 -12.53 -11.55 -5.10
C MET A 45 -12.85 -13.02 -4.86
N ASP A 46 -12.78 -13.43 -3.59
CA ASP A 46 -13.20 -14.77 -3.21
C ASP A 46 -14.72 -14.89 -3.15
N ARG A 47 -15.23 -16.08 -3.44
CA ARG A 47 -16.66 -16.41 -3.27
C ARG A 47 -16.78 -17.71 -2.48
N PRO A 48 -16.96 -17.65 -1.15
CA PRO A 48 -16.98 -18.85 -0.32
C PRO A 48 -18.26 -19.67 -0.54
N LEU A 49 -18.18 -20.99 -0.33
CA LEU A 49 -19.35 -21.88 -0.34
C LEU A 49 -19.92 -22.02 1.08
N VAL A 50 -21.05 -21.37 1.31
CA VAL A 50 -21.72 -21.31 2.62
C VAL A 50 -22.74 -22.44 2.74
N LYS A 51 -22.84 -23.03 3.92
CA LYS A 51 -23.86 -24.04 4.23
C LYS A 51 -25.25 -23.39 4.20
N ASP A 52 -26.21 -24.05 3.56
CA ASP A 52 -27.58 -23.59 3.49
C ASP A 52 -28.48 -24.56 4.27
N ASP A 53 -28.83 -24.17 5.50
CA ASP A 53 -29.56 -24.98 6.46
C ASP A 53 -31.08 -24.79 6.34
N GLN A 54 -31.59 -24.86 5.11
CA GLN A 54 -33.03 -24.82 4.85
C GLN A 54 -33.71 -26.06 5.47
N LEU A 55 -34.67 -25.82 6.36
CA LEU A 55 -35.47 -26.87 7.01
C LEU A 55 -36.82 -27.04 6.28
N GLY A 56 -37.36 -28.26 6.29
CA GLY A 56 -38.71 -28.55 5.76
C GLY A 56 -38.79 -28.91 4.27
N LEU A 57 -37.65 -29.03 3.57
CA LEU A 57 -37.58 -29.54 2.19
C LEU A 57 -37.57 -31.07 2.14
N ALA A 58 -37.82 -31.64 0.95
CA ALA A 58 -37.99 -33.09 0.74
C ALA A 58 -36.87 -33.91 1.39
N MET A 59 -37.27 -34.81 2.30
CA MET A 59 -36.41 -35.66 3.10
C MET A 59 -35.76 -36.78 2.26
N ASN A 60 -34.63 -36.52 1.62
CA ASN A 60 -33.82 -37.60 1.04
C ASN A 60 -33.01 -38.34 2.13
N ASN A 61 -32.44 -37.61 3.09
CA ASN A 61 -31.73 -38.14 4.28
C ASN A 61 -31.49 -36.99 5.29
N ALA A 62 -31.69 -37.21 6.59
CA ALA A 62 -31.45 -36.23 7.66
C ALA A 62 -29.97 -36.13 8.13
N ARG A 63 -29.07 -36.93 7.54
CA ARG A 63 -27.66 -37.03 7.94
C ARG A 63 -26.67 -36.52 6.89
N ASP A 64 -27.12 -36.32 5.65
CA ASP A 64 -26.27 -35.84 4.57
C ASP A 64 -26.34 -34.32 4.46
N ALA A 65 -25.24 -33.70 4.05
CA ALA A 65 -25.18 -32.26 3.86
C ALA A 65 -26.05 -31.83 2.67
N THR A 66 -26.77 -30.72 2.86
CA THR A 66 -27.50 -30.04 1.79
C THR A 66 -26.53 -29.36 0.82
N LYS A 67 -27.02 -29.06 -0.39
CA LYS A 67 -26.25 -28.30 -1.39
C LYS A 67 -25.86 -26.94 -0.79
N ARG A 68 -24.57 -26.61 -0.87
CA ARG A 68 -24.06 -25.31 -0.43
C ARG A 68 -24.52 -24.19 -1.37
N ARG A 69 -24.72 -23.01 -0.79
CA ARG A 69 -25.01 -21.76 -1.51
C ARG A 69 -23.72 -20.97 -1.70
N LYS A 70 -23.66 -20.16 -2.77
CA LYS A 70 -22.57 -19.19 -2.94
C LYS A 70 -22.75 -18.06 -1.90
N GLY A 71 -21.69 -17.76 -1.16
CA GLY A 71 -21.63 -16.60 -0.29
C GLY A 71 -21.44 -15.31 -1.08
N LEU A 72 -21.44 -14.18 -0.36
CA LEU A 72 -21.13 -12.88 -0.94
C LEU A 72 -19.66 -12.83 -1.39
N PRO A 73 -19.35 -12.10 -2.48
CA PRO A 73 -17.98 -11.78 -2.87
C PRO A 73 -17.21 -11.10 -1.73
N GLY A 74 -15.95 -11.48 -1.54
CA GLY A 74 -15.11 -10.97 -0.47
C GLY A 74 -13.62 -11.06 -0.80
N GLY A 75 -12.80 -11.13 0.26
CA GLY A 75 -11.36 -11.25 0.16
C GLY A 75 -10.64 -9.92 0.06
N SER A 76 -9.35 -9.91 0.40
CA SER A 76 -8.50 -8.73 0.31
C SER A 76 -7.57 -8.85 -0.88
N LEU A 77 -7.49 -7.77 -1.65
CA LEU A 77 -6.49 -7.64 -2.70
C LEU A 77 -5.16 -7.32 -2.01
N ARG A 78 -4.07 -7.99 -2.39
CA ARG A 78 -2.77 -7.76 -1.79
C ARG A 78 -1.73 -7.57 -2.87
N ARG A 79 -0.84 -6.61 -2.67
CA ARG A 79 0.21 -6.32 -3.65
C ARG A 79 1.47 -5.84 -2.95
N THR A 80 2.58 -6.45 -3.28
CA THR A 80 3.91 -5.95 -2.91
C THR A 80 4.59 -5.37 -4.14
N THR A 81 5.01 -4.11 -4.08
CA THR A 81 5.68 -3.40 -5.19
C THR A 81 7.01 -2.82 -4.73
N PRO A 82 8.01 -2.69 -5.63
CA PRO A 82 9.20 -1.90 -5.32
C PRO A 82 8.80 -0.43 -5.10
N ILE A 83 9.44 0.22 -4.13
CA ILE A 83 9.37 1.68 -4.03
C ILE A 83 10.24 2.22 -5.16
N ASN A 84 9.62 3.00 -6.03
CA ASN A 84 10.21 3.66 -7.17
C ASN A 84 9.68 5.10 -7.20
N LEU A 85 10.54 6.10 -7.40
CA LEU A 85 10.12 7.50 -7.32
C LEU A 85 8.94 7.84 -8.22
N THR A 86 8.90 7.26 -9.42
CA THR A 86 7.85 7.54 -10.39
C THR A 86 6.56 6.82 -10.01
N GLU A 87 6.61 5.52 -9.66
CA GLU A 87 5.40 4.75 -9.36
C GLU A 87 4.83 5.01 -7.95
N ALA A 88 5.68 5.44 -7.00
CA ALA A 88 5.29 5.71 -5.63
C ALA A 88 4.13 6.70 -5.53
N GLY A 89 4.16 7.78 -6.32
CA GLY A 89 3.10 8.78 -6.30
C GLY A 89 1.72 8.25 -6.73
N TYR A 90 1.64 7.20 -7.56
CA TYR A 90 0.35 6.56 -7.90
C TYR A 90 -0.25 5.86 -6.68
N TRP A 91 0.56 5.10 -5.95
CA TRP A 91 0.11 4.39 -4.75
C TRP A 91 -0.21 5.34 -3.59
N LEU A 92 0.59 6.39 -3.40
CA LEU A 92 0.35 7.40 -2.38
C LEU A 92 -0.91 8.22 -2.69
N SER A 93 -1.18 8.54 -3.97
CA SER A 93 -2.43 9.21 -4.38
C SER A 93 -3.67 8.36 -4.13
N ALA A 94 -3.54 7.03 -4.23
CA ALA A 94 -4.63 6.10 -3.96
C ALA A 94 -4.87 5.85 -2.47
N ALA A 95 -3.86 6.12 -1.63
CA ALA A 95 -3.93 5.92 -0.19
C ALA A 95 -4.34 7.20 0.56
N MET A 96 -3.85 8.37 0.14
CA MET A 96 -3.96 9.61 0.92
C MET A 96 -4.46 10.78 0.06
N ALA A 97 -4.83 11.86 0.74
CA ALA A 97 -5.08 13.13 0.08
C ALA A 97 -3.78 13.69 -0.50
N ARG A 98 -3.84 14.22 -1.72
CA ARG A 98 -2.70 14.81 -2.43
C ARG A 98 -2.90 16.32 -2.59
N ALA A 99 -1.89 17.11 -2.22
CA ALA A 99 -1.84 18.53 -2.52
C ALA A 99 -1.40 18.78 -3.97
N ALA A 100 -1.70 19.98 -4.50
CA ALA A 100 -1.14 20.37 -5.80
C ALA A 100 0.40 20.37 -5.70
N PRO A 101 1.12 19.78 -6.69
CA PRO A 101 2.57 19.76 -6.64
C PRO A 101 3.13 21.17 -6.68
N THR A 102 4.24 21.36 -5.98
CA THR A 102 5.07 22.56 -6.10
C THR A 102 6.30 22.25 -6.96
N GLY A 103 7.03 23.28 -7.41
CA GLY A 103 8.16 23.13 -8.31
C GLY A 103 7.82 23.32 -9.80
N ALA A 104 8.84 23.26 -10.66
CA ALA A 104 8.73 23.51 -12.09
C ALA A 104 9.88 22.84 -12.87
N ASN A 105 9.77 22.78 -14.20
CA ASN A 105 10.85 22.36 -15.11
C ASN A 105 11.40 20.94 -14.89
N GLY A 106 10.57 20.00 -14.43
CA GLY A 106 10.99 18.60 -14.24
C GLY A 106 11.52 18.29 -12.84
N ASP A 107 11.35 19.22 -11.89
CA ASP A 107 11.55 18.99 -10.46
C ASP A 107 10.29 19.44 -9.71
N TYR A 108 9.52 18.45 -9.30
CA TYR A 108 8.23 18.61 -8.64
C TYR A 108 8.27 17.96 -7.25
N VAL A 109 7.67 18.64 -6.28
CA VAL A 109 7.46 18.11 -4.93
C VAL A 109 5.97 17.86 -4.72
N HIS A 110 5.63 16.59 -4.50
CA HIS A 110 4.27 16.15 -4.20
C HIS A 110 4.14 15.90 -2.71
N ALA A 111 3.14 16.49 -2.07
CA ALA A 111 2.81 16.26 -0.67
C ALA A 111 1.52 15.44 -0.55
N PHE A 112 1.59 14.38 0.25
CA PHE A 112 0.48 13.49 0.56
C PHE A 112 0.22 13.52 2.07
N THR A 113 -0.99 13.83 2.49
CA THR A 113 -1.32 14.05 3.90
C THR A 113 -2.40 13.08 4.37
N SER A 114 -2.22 12.55 5.58
CA SER A 114 -3.25 11.80 6.30
C SER A 114 -4.46 12.66 6.69
N GLY A 115 -5.58 12.04 7.03
CA GLY A 115 -6.78 12.72 7.54
C GLY A 115 -7.73 13.27 6.46
N GLY A 116 -7.28 13.32 5.21
CA GLY A 116 -8.16 13.51 4.06
C GLY A 116 -8.52 12.17 3.40
N ASN A 117 -9.67 12.13 2.72
CA ASN A 117 -10.04 10.97 1.90
C ASN A 117 -9.08 10.83 0.71
N PRO A 118 -8.80 9.60 0.24
CA PRO A 118 -8.07 9.40 -1.00
C PRO A 118 -8.82 10.07 -2.15
N THR A 119 -8.05 10.60 -3.11
CA THR A 119 -8.64 11.41 -4.19
C THR A 119 -9.55 10.59 -5.10
N GLN A 120 -9.17 9.34 -5.39
CA GLN A 120 -9.88 8.43 -6.30
C GLN A 120 -9.62 6.96 -5.92
N THR A 121 -10.56 6.07 -6.26
CA THR A 121 -10.34 4.61 -6.25
C THR A 121 -9.61 4.16 -7.51
N LEU A 122 -9.09 2.93 -7.49
CA LEU A 122 -8.32 2.36 -8.57
C LEU A 122 -9.10 1.28 -9.32
N SER A 123 -8.91 1.25 -10.65
CA SER A 123 -9.08 0.05 -11.44
C SER A 123 -7.73 -0.63 -11.62
N LEU A 124 -7.62 -1.91 -11.25
CA LEU A 124 -6.41 -2.71 -11.34
C LEU A 124 -6.63 -3.87 -12.29
N SER A 125 -6.04 -3.80 -13.48
CA SER A 125 -6.21 -4.82 -14.52
C SER A 125 -4.97 -5.72 -14.61
N HIS A 126 -5.19 -7.02 -14.69
CA HIS A 126 -4.16 -8.06 -14.71
C HIS A 126 -4.36 -8.96 -15.92
N LEU A 127 -3.33 -9.10 -16.74
CA LEU A 127 -3.29 -10.08 -17.83
C LEU A 127 -2.55 -11.32 -17.33
N TRP A 128 -3.24 -12.44 -17.35
CA TRP A 128 -2.72 -13.74 -16.98
C TRP A 128 -2.04 -14.43 -18.16
N GLU A 129 -1.15 -15.37 -17.88
CA GLU A 129 -0.47 -16.14 -18.93
C GLU A 129 -1.45 -16.97 -19.79
N THR A 130 -2.61 -17.32 -19.23
CA THR A 130 -3.69 -18.00 -19.95
C THR A 130 -4.33 -17.14 -21.03
N GLY A 131 -4.07 -15.83 -21.02
CA GLY A 131 -4.69 -14.84 -21.91
C GLY A 131 -5.91 -14.15 -21.32
N ASP A 132 -6.40 -14.64 -20.17
CA ASP A 132 -7.52 -14.03 -19.46
C ASP A 132 -7.08 -12.70 -18.83
N VAL A 133 -8.02 -11.76 -18.76
CA VAL A 133 -7.85 -10.48 -18.08
C VAL A 133 -8.85 -10.40 -16.95
N SER A 134 -8.38 -10.21 -15.72
CA SER A 134 -9.22 -9.84 -14.59
C SER A 134 -8.93 -8.40 -14.19
N THR A 135 -9.99 -7.65 -13.86
CA THR A 135 -9.87 -6.25 -13.46
C THR A 135 -10.65 -6.01 -12.18
N ASP A 136 -9.92 -5.70 -11.12
CA ASP A 136 -10.51 -5.25 -9.85
C ASP A 136 -10.94 -3.79 -10.01
N ILE A 137 -12.19 -3.49 -9.64
CA ILE A 137 -12.77 -2.14 -9.72
C ILE A 137 -13.11 -1.62 -8.32
N GLY A 138 -13.06 -0.30 -8.16
CA GLY A 138 -13.26 0.35 -6.88
C GLY A 138 -12.22 -0.05 -5.84
N ALA A 139 -10.98 -0.33 -6.22
CA ALA A 139 -9.94 -0.70 -5.26
C ALA A 139 -9.51 0.52 -4.45
N ALA A 140 -9.79 0.50 -3.15
CA ALA A 140 -9.28 1.45 -2.16
C ALA A 140 -8.15 0.79 -1.36
N VAL A 141 -7.10 1.55 -1.05
CA VAL A 141 -6.01 1.08 -0.18
C VAL A 141 -6.53 1.11 1.26
N ALA A 142 -6.47 -0.03 1.95
CA ALA A 142 -6.86 -0.14 3.35
C ALA A 142 -5.65 -0.12 4.29
N GLU A 143 -4.53 -0.67 3.82
CA GLU A 143 -3.27 -0.68 4.55
C GLU A 143 -2.13 -0.43 3.57
N LEU A 144 -1.22 0.49 3.93
CA LEU A 144 0.01 0.74 3.20
C LEU A 144 1.19 0.63 4.17
N SER A 145 1.99 -0.42 4.00
CA SER A 145 3.24 -0.59 4.73
C SER A 145 4.44 -0.28 3.83
N ILE A 146 5.37 0.49 4.38
CA ILE A 146 6.62 0.92 3.77
C ILE A 146 7.74 0.20 4.52
N SER A 147 8.44 -0.70 3.84
CA SER A 147 9.58 -1.41 4.43
C SER A 147 10.86 -1.14 3.64
N ALA A 148 11.89 -0.71 4.35
CA ALA A 148 13.22 -0.45 3.83
C ALA A 148 14.27 -0.99 4.80
N ALA A 149 15.18 -1.82 4.33
CA ALA A 149 16.28 -2.33 5.14
C ALA A 149 17.53 -2.49 4.28
N LYS A 150 18.70 -2.35 4.90
CA LYS A 150 19.98 -2.61 4.23
C LYS A 150 20.18 -4.12 4.03
N THR A 151 19.51 -4.66 3.04
CA THR A 151 19.57 -6.07 2.61
C THR A 151 19.70 -6.10 1.09
N ASP A 152 19.91 -7.27 0.49
CA ASP A 152 19.90 -7.43 -0.97
C ASP A 152 18.51 -7.17 -1.60
N GLN A 153 17.50 -6.85 -0.78
CA GLN A 153 16.15 -6.56 -1.22
C GLN A 153 15.92 -5.05 -1.27
N ALA A 154 15.38 -4.57 -2.40
CA ALA A 154 14.93 -3.19 -2.55
C ALA A 154 13.80 -2.87 -1.57
N ALA A 155 13.65 -1.59 -1.22
CA ALA A 155 12.55 -1.10 -0.40
C ALA A 155 11.19 -1.37 -1.07
N ARG A 156 10.15 -1.61 -0.27
CA ARG A 156 8.85 -2.13 -0.74
C ARG A 156 7.67 -1.37 -0.18
N PHE A 157 6.66 -1.19 -1.02
CA PHE A 157 5.29 -0.96 -0.57
C PHE A 157 4.55 -2.29 -0.51
N ASN A 158 4.01 -2.61 0.66
CA ASN A 158 3.07 -3.70 0.86
C ASN A 158 1.69 -3.10 1.06
N MET A 159 0.78 -3.40 0.16
CA MET A 159 -0.56 -2.84 0.17
C MET A 159 -1.59 -3.94 0.36
N THR A 160 -2.50 -3.70 1.30
CA THR A 160 -3.77 -4.40 1.38
C THR A 160 -4.84 -3.46 0.83
N MET A 161 -5.60 -3.94 -0.15
CA MET A 161 -6.63 -3.18 -0.84
C MET A 161 -7.97 -3.90 -0.77
N VAL A 162 -9.02 -3.11 -0.91
CA VAL A 162 -10.40 -3.48 -0.75
C VAL A 162 -11.14 -3.00 -1.99
N GLY A 163 -11.50 -3.92 -2.88
CA GLY A 163 -12.29 -3.62 -4.08
C GLY A 163 -13.80 -3.55 -3.81
N LEU A 164 -14.53 -2.93 -4.75
CA LEU A 164 -16.00 -2.92 -4.82
C LEU A 164 -16.54 -3.91 -5.86
N GLY A 165 -15.73 -4.35 -6.84
CA GLY A 165 -16.16 -5.36 -7.78
C GLY A 165 -15.02 -5.94 -8.60
N GLU A 166 -15.37 -6.84 -9.51
CA GLU A 166 -14.44 -7.48 -10.44
C GLU A 166 -15.09 -7.63 -11.82
N VAL A 167 -14.29 -7.42 -12.86
CA VAL A 167 -14.66 -7.61 -14.27
C VAL A 167 -13.66 -8.56 -14.93
N GLU A 168 -14.15 -9.65 -15.50
CA GLU A 168 -13.36 -10.60 -16.28
C GLU A 168 -13.54 -10.35 -17.80
N GLY A 169 -12.50 -10.61 -18.59
CA GLY A 169 -12.52 -10.50 -20.04
C GLY A 169 -11.36 -11.23 -20.71
N GLU A 170 -11.32 -11.21 -22.04
CA GLU A 170 -10.27 -11.85 -22.85
C GLU A 170 -9.29 -10.82 -23.45
N ALA A 171 -9.47 -9.54 -23.11
CA ALA A 171 -8.66 -8.44 -23.62
C ALA A 171 -8.51 -7.35 -22.55
N TRP A 172 -7.45 -6.55 -22.70
CA TRP A 172 -7.26 -5.38 -21.85
C TRP A 172 -8.47 -4.43 -21.93
N PRO A 173 -8.83 -3.75 -20.82
CA PRO A 173 -9.79 -2.68 -20.85
C PRO A 173 -9.45 -1.63 -21.90
N ALA A 174 -10.47 -1.01 -22.48
CA ALA A 174 -10.30 0.05 -23.46
C ALA A 174 -9.52 1.24 -22.84
N GLY A 175 -8.75 1.93 -23.70
CA GLY A 175 -7.99 3.11 -23.31
C GLY A 175 -6.53 3.05 -23.74
N THR A 176 -5.88 4.21 -23.77
CA THR A 176 -4.45 4.32 -24.06
C THR A 176 -3.64 3.95 -22.82
N VAL A 177 -2.54 3.25 -23.03
CA VAL A 177 -1.58 2.88 -21.98
C VAL A 177 -0.39 3.82 -22.06
N ALA A 178 -0.05 4.45 -20.94
CA ALA A 178 1.16 5.24 -20.82
C ALA A 178 2.41 4.35 -20.96
N ALA A 179 3.52 4.94 -21.42
CA ALA A 179 4.80 4.25 -21.40
C ALA A 179 5.17 3.84 -19.97
N ALA A 180 5.83 2.69 -19.82
CA ALA A 180 6.33 2.28 -18.52
C ALA A 180 7.32 3.30 -17.97
N ALA A 181 7.13 3.69 -16.71
CA ALA A 181 8.04 4.56 -16.00
C ALA A 181 9.46 3.97 -16.00
N ALA A 182 10.48 4.84 -16.10
CA ALA A 182 11.86 4.41 -15.87
C ALA A 182 11.99 3.80 -14.47
N ALA A 183 12.83 2.77 -14.33
CA ALA A 183 13.15 2.24 -13.00
C ALA A 183 14.08 3.25 -12.30
N ASP A 184 13.63 3.79 -11.18
CA ASP A 184 14.36 4.71 -10.30
C ASP A 184 14.10 4.19 -8.88
N ASP A 185 14.76 3.06 -8.61
CA ASP A 185 14.52 2.23 -7.44
C ASP A 185 15.45 2.66 -6.30
N PHE A 186 14.97 2.50 -5.07
CA PHE A 186 15.63 3.01 -3.85
C PHE A 186 16.85 2.20 -3.38
N SER A 187 17.43 1.33 -4.21
CA SER A 187 18.48 0.39 -3.76
C SER A 187 19.76 1.08 -3.28
N ASP A 188 20.06 2.26 -3.81
CA ASP A 188 21.32 2.97 -3.56
C ASP A 188 21.14 4.20 -2.65
N TRP A 189 19.95 4.37 -2.09
CA TRP A 189 19.53 5.59 -1.41
C TRP A 189 19.95 5.62 0.06
N ARG A 190 20.17 6.83 0.57
CA ARG A 190 20.60 7.06 1.96
C ARG A 190 19.39 7.31 2.86
N TRP A 191 19.09 6.37 3.75
CA TRP A 191 18.03 6.52 4.74
C TRP A 191 18.54 7.16 6.04
N ARG A 192 17.94 8.28 6.44
CA ARG A 192 18.24 9.03 7.66
C ARG A 192 16.99 9.15 8.52
N VAL A 193 17.21 9.21 9.83
CA VAL A 193 16.14 9.45 10.81
C VAL A 193 16.42 10.78 11.49
N LEU A 194 15.45 11.68 11.41
CA LEU A 194 15.44 12.98 12.05
C LEU A 194 14.36 13.02 13.12
N TRP A 195 14.64 13.71 14.21
CA TRP A 195 13.67 14.02 15.26
C TRP A 195 13.65 15.52 15.47
N ASN A 196 12.48 16.14 15.33
CA ASN A 196 12.32 17.59 15.35
C ASN A 196 13.36 18.28 14.45
N ASP A 197 13.50 17.77 13.22
CA ASP A 197 14.45 18.22 12.18
C ASP A 197 15.94 18.05 12.49
N VAL A 198 16.30 17.41 13.62
CA VAL A 198 17.68 17.08 13.95
C VAL A 198 17.98 15.64 13.56
N ALA A 199 18.96 15.43 12.69
CA ALA A 199 19.42 14.09 12.31
C ALA A 199 19.98 13.34 13.53
N ILE A 200 19.30 12.27 13.92
CA ILE A 200 19.67 11.41 15.06
C ILE A 200 20.60 10.27 14.60
N GLY A 201 20.44 9.80 13.36
CA GLY A 201 21.30 8.75 12.83
C GLY A 201 20.84 8.16 11.50
N THR A 202 21.60 7.16 11.05
CA THR A 202 21.29 6.38 9.85
C THR A 202 20.45 5.15 10.23
N ALA A 203 19.36 4.94 9.51
CA ALA A 203 18.49 3.78 9.73
C ALA A 203 19.12 2.48 9.24
N LEU A 204 18.98 1.42 10.03
CA LEU A 204 19.31 0.04 9.62
C LEU A 204 18.13 -0.63 8.92
N ASN A 205 16.96 -0.47 9.50
CA ASN A 205 15.67 -0.78 8.92
C ASN A 205 14.65 0.28 9.31
N ILE A 206 13.63 0.39 8.48
CA ILE A 206 12.46 1.23 8.63
C ILE A 206 11.28 0.39 8.19
N ASP A 207 10.29 0.27 9.05
CA ASP A 207 9.04 -0.40 8.78
C ASP A 207 7.92 0.54 9.27
N VAL A 208 7.28 1.24 8.34
CA VAL A 208 6.12 2.11 8.64
C VAL A 208 4.87 1.38 8.18
N ASN A 209 3.82 1.41 8.98
CA ASN A 209 2.50 0.92 8.62
C ASN A 209 1.45 2.02 8.74
N LEU A 210 0.70 2.22 7.66
CA LEU A 210 -0.41 3.15 7.60
C LEU A 210 -1.68 2.31 7.45
N ASN A 211 -2.39 2.08 8.56
CA ASN A 211 -3.73 1.52 8.51
C ASN A 211 -4.71 2.67 8.23
N LEU A 212 -5.35 2.65 7.06
CA LEU A 212 -6.20 3.74 6.57
C LEU A 212 -7.67 3.59 7.01
N GLY A 213 -7.99 2.55 7.79
CA GLY A 213 -9.33 2.36 8.36
C GLY A 213 -10.42 2.15 7.31
N VAL A 214 -10.07 1.61 6.13
CA VAL A 214 -11.03 1.42 5.03
C VAL A 214 -11.82 0.15 5.22
N GLU A 215 -13.15 0.29 5.22
CA GLU A 215 -14.09 -0.81 5.38
C GLU A 215 -15.08 -0.86 4.22
N ARG A 216 -15.49 -2.08 3.85
CA ARG A 216 -16.58 -2.28 2.89
C ARG A 216 -17.91 -2.16 3.58
N VAL A 217 -18.82 -1.40 2.98
CA VAL A 217 -20.22 -1.37 3.40
C VAL A 217 -21.06 -2.18 2.42
N ASN A 218 -21.67 -3.24 2.92
CA ASN A 218 -22.58 -4.08 2.15
C ASN A 218 -24.02 -3.59 2.36
N GLY A 219 -24.56 -2.87 1.37
CA GLY A 219 -25.97 -2.47 1.35
C GLY A 219 -26.91 -3.62 1.02
N LEU A 220 -28.21 -3.40 1.23
CA LEU A 220 -29.29 -4.28 0.77
C LEU A 220 -29.93 -3.68 -0.49
N ASP A 221 -29.11 -3.30 -1.46
CA ASP A 221 -29.49 -2.68 -2.73
C ASP A 221 -29.84 -3.71 -3.83
N GLY A 222 -29.69 -5.00 -3.53
CA GLY A 222 -30.00 -6.09 -4.45
C GLY A 222 -28.83 -6.45 -5.37
N ASP A 223 -27.68 -5.79 -5.21
CA ASP A 223 -26.41 -6.22 -5.80
C ASP A 223 -25.70 -7.21 -4.85
N GLU A 224 -24.85 -8.07 -5.41
CA GLU A 224 -23.98 -8.94 -4.61
C GLU A 224 -22.70 -8.22 -4.15
N TRP A 225 -22.37 -7.09 -4.77
CA TRP A 225 -21.17 -6.31 -4.50
C TRP A 225 -21.34 -5.33 -3.34
N PRO A 226 -20.25 -4.97 -2.64
CA PRO A 226 -20.28 -3.87 -1.68
C PRO A 226 -20.71 -2.55 -2.32
N SER A 227 -21.55 -1.78 -1.64
CA SER A 227 -22.13 -0.56 -2.19
C SER A 227 -21.14 0.61 -2.23
N PHE A 228 -20.31 0.76 -1.18
CA PHE A 228 -19.29 1.80 -1.09
C PHE A 228 -18.24 1.50 0.00
N HIS A 229 -17.18 2.30 0.03
CA HIS A 229 -16.16 2.29 1.09
C HIS A 229 -16.47 3.29 2.19
N HIS A 230 -16.36 2.85 3.44
CA HIS A 230 -16.32 3.73 4.59
C HIS A 230 -14.86 3.98 4.99
N PHE A 231 -14.49 5.25 5.12
CA PHE A 231 -13.14 5.67 5.53
C PHE A 231 -13.17 6.02 7.01
N GLY A 232 -12.53 5.18 7.82
CA GLY A 232 -12.39 5.36 9.27
C GLY A 232 -11.18 6.20 9.65
N GLU A 233 -10.78 6.08 10.91
CA GLU A 233 -9.59 6.73 11.44
C GLU A 233 -8.32 6.05 10.92
N ILE A 234 -7.32 6.86 10.59
CA ILE A 234 -5.99 6.38 10.21
C ILE A 234 -5.15 6.12 11.47
N ASP A 235 -4.51 4.97 11.54
CA ASP A 235 -3.63 4.57 12.64
C ASP A 235 -2.20 4.33 12.11
N PRO A 236 -1.37 5.39 12.07
CA PRO A 236 0.02 5.31 11.64
C PRO A 236 0.91 4.78 12.78
N SER A 237 1.57 3.66 12.52
CA SER A 237 2.51 3.04 13.45
C SER A 237 3.75 2.55 12.71
N GLY A 238 4.81 2.23 13.44
CA GLY A 238 5.99 1.67 12.80
C GLY A 238 7.09 1.30 13.75
N SER A 239 8.18 0.81 13.16
CA SER A 239 9.42 0.54 13.85
C SER A 239 10.63 0.94 13.01
N PHE A 240 11.72 1.29 13.69
CA PHE A 240 13.00 1.52 13.05
C PHE A 240 14.13 1.10 13.99
N ARG A 241 15.25 0.69 13.41
CA ARG A 241 16.46 0.35 14.18
C ARG A 241 17.57 1.32 13.84
N LEU A 242 18.21 1.84 14.88
CA LEU A 242 19.42 2.67 14.75
C LEU A 242 20.61 2.00 15.42
N TYR A 243 21.79 2.35 14.93
CA TYR A 243 23.02 2.11 15.65
C TYR A 243 23.09 2.97 16.91
N GLY A 244 23.61 2.40 17.99
CA GLY A 244 23.61 3.06 19.30
C GLY A 244 24.42 4.35 19.30
N GLN A 245 23.74 5.49 19.44
CA GLN A 245 24.35 6.82 19.58
C GLN A 245 24.08 7.40 20.98
N GLY A 246 24.90 7.03 21.97
CA GLY A 246 24.95 7.73 23.25
C GLY A 246 23.68 7.68 24.11
N LYS A 247 23.54 8.61 25.06
CA LYS A 247 22.44 8.70 26.04
C LYS A 247 21.24 9.54 25.54
N ALA A 248 21.49 10.60 24.77
CA ALA A 248 20.46 11.47 24.20
C ALA A 248 19.43 10.69 23.36
N PHE A 249 19.90 9.68 22.64
CA PHE A 249 19.09 8.74 21.88
C PHE A 249 18.25 7.75 22.73
N ARG A 250 18.29 7.83 24.05
CA ARG A 250 17.43 7.04 24.94
C ARG A 250 16.55 7.92 25.81
N ASP A 251 17.05 9.09 26.13
CA ASP A 251 16.31 10.09 26.90
C ASP A 251 15.06 10.57 26.12
N PHE A 252 15.10 10.59 24.78
CA PHE A 252 13.93 10.96 23.96
C PHE A 252 12.78 9.96 24.07
N ALA A 253 13.05 8.67 24.35
CA ALA A 253 12.02 7.65 24.52
C ALA A 253 11.58 7.50 26.00
N ASP A 254 12.30 8.15 26.93
CA ASP A 254 11.99 8.16 28.37
C ASP A 254 11.16 9.38 28.79
N THR A 255 11.26 10.45 28.01
CA THR A 255 10.40 11.62 28.14
C THR A 255 9.19 11.31 27.26
N ASP A 256 7.96 11.39 27.77
CA ASP A 256 6.70 11.25 27.00
C ASP A 256 6.51 12.46 26.04
N ASP A 257 7.61 12.82 25.39
CA ASP A 257 7.80 14.04 24.62
C ASP A 257 7.25 13.76 23.23
N VAL A 258 6.24 14.54 22.88
CA VAL A 258 5.55 14.42 21.60
C VAL A 258 6.35 15.23 20.59
N GLY A 259 6.84 14.56 19.55
CA GLY A 259 7.70 15.18 18.54
C GLY A 259 7.32 14.81 17.12
N VAL A 260 8.10 15.34 16.18
CA VAL A 260 8.04 14.99 14.76
C VAL A 260 9.17 14.04 14.43
N LEU A 261 8.84 12.85 13.94
CA LEU A 261 9.79 11.88 13.41
C LEU A 261 9.77 11.99 11.88
N THR A 262 10.93 12.26 11.28
CA THR A 262 11.07 12.31 9.82
C THR A 262 12.03 11.23 9.36
N LEU A 263 11.53 10.35 8.49
CA LEU A 263 12.29 9.33 7.79
C LEU A 263 12.57 9.85 6.39
N GLU A 264 13.84 10.11 6.09
CA GLU A 264 14.25 10.72 4.83
C GLU A 264 15.10 9.75 4.03
N ALA A 265 14.75 9.56 2.77
CA ALA A 265 15.56 8.90 1.76
C ALA A 265 15.89 9.88 0.65
N THR A 266 17.19 10.06 0.36
CA THR A 266 17.66 10.93 -0.74
C THR A 266 18.50 10.16 -1.75
N HIS A 267 18.39 10.57 -3.02
CA HIS A 267 19.24 10.07 -4.09
C HIS A 267 20.68 10.57 -3.90
N PRO A 268 21.71 9.72 -4.04
CA PRO A 268 23.11 10.10 -3.77
C PRO A 268 23.63 11.24 -4.66
N ASP A 269 23.13 11.35 -5.89
CA ASP A 269 23.57 12.35 -6.88
C ASP A 269 22.67 13.59 -6.98
N ASP A 270 21.48 13.58 -6.35
CA ASP A 270 20.49 14.67 -6.44
C ASP A 270 19.62 14.72 -5.17
N GLU A 271 20.24 15.08 -4.05
CA GLU A 271 19.59 15.06 -2.73
C GLU A 271 18.44 16.08 -2.61
N GLU A 272 18.42 17.13 -3.46
CA GLU A 272 17.44 18.23 -3.38
C GLU A 272 16.18 17.96 -4.21
N ASN A 273 16.28 17.30 -5.36
CA ASN A 273 15.13 17.10 -6.26
C ASN A 273 14.64 15.65 -6.34
N ARG A 274 15.40 14.70 -5.79
CA ARG A 274 15.08 13.27 -5.80
C ARG A 274 15.11 12.74 -4.38
N PHE A 275 13.96 12.80 -3.72
CA PHE A 275 13.81 12.40 -2.33
C PHE A 275 12.45 11.80 -2.02
N PHE A 276 12.39 11.06 -0.92
CA PHE A 276 11.18 10.54 -0.32
C PHE A 276 11.26 10.76 1.19
N ARG A 277 10.32 11.52 1.73
CA ARG A 277 10.26 11.84 3.16
C ARG A 277 8.94 11.39 3.74
N ILE A 278 8.99 10.73 4.88
CA ILE A 278 7.82 10.42 5.70
C ILE A 278 7.99 11.21 6.99
N ALA A 279 7.22 12.28 7.14
CA ALA A 279 7.12 13.04 8.37
C ALA A 279 5.88 12.58 9.13
N THR A 280 6.07 12.09 10.34
CA THR A 280 4.98 11.73 11.25
C THR A 280 4.98 12.68 12.44
N ALA A 281 3.82 13.29 12.71
CA ALA A 281 3.62 14.21 13.83
C ALA A 281 3.05 13.46 15.05
N GLY A 282 3.06 14.12 16.21
CA GLY A 282 2.42 13.57 17.40
C GLY A 282 3.04 12.26 17.88
N VAL A 283 4.34 12.05 17.63
CA VAL A 283 4.97 10.72 17.74
C VAL A 283 5.29 10.40 19.18
N GLN A 284 4.80 9.25 19.64
CA GLN A 284 5.20 8.62 20.88
C GLN A 284 6.07 7.41 20.57
N VAL A 285 7.23 7.33 21.20
CA VAL A 285 8.20 6.26 20.96
C VAL A 285 8.37 5.40 22.21
N SER A 286 8.24 4.09 22.03
CA SER A 286 8.49 3.12 23.10
C SER A 286 9.97 3.03 23.46
N LYS A 287 10.25 2.91 24.76
CA LYS A 287 11.62 2.71 25.25
C LYS A 287 12.17 1.35 24.79
N PRO A 288 13.29 1.31 24.05
CA PRO A 288 13.87 0.05 23.60
C PRO A 288 14.54 -0.70 24.76
N GLN A 289 14.51 -2.03 24.71
CA GLN A 289 15.32 -2.86 25.59
C GLN A 289 16.80 -2.78 25.20
N ARG A 290 17.69 -2.84 26.20
CA ARG A 290 19.14 -2.90 25.96
C ARG A 290 19.55 -4.32 25.66
N GLU A 291 19.84 -4.61 24.40
CA GLU A 291 20.41 -5.89 23.99
C GLU A 291 21.92 -5.73 23.72
N VAL A 292 22.72 -6.66 24.24
CA VAL A 292 24.16 -6.77 23.96
C VAL A 292 24.41 -8.21 23.54
N SER A 293 24.82 -8.40 22.28
CA SER A 293 25.25 -9.70 21.77
C SER A 293 26.77 -9.75 21.66
N GLY A 294 27.35 -10.92 21.97
CA GLY A 294 28.82 -11.08 21.98
C GLY A 294 29.43 -10.83 20.60
N GLY A 295 30.37 -9.89 20.52
CA GLY A 295 31.08 -9.53 19.28
C GLY A 295 30.31 -8.62 18.31
N GLY A 296 29.07 -8.20 18.64
CA GLY A 296 28.23 -7.36 17.80
C GLY A 296 28.27 -5.87 18.13
N GLN A 297 27.86 -5.03 17.17
CA GLN A 297 27.60 -3.60 17.40
C GLN A 297 26.31 -3.41 18.21
N THR A 298 26.27 -2.39 19.08
CA THR A 298 25.05 -2.05 19.82
C THR A 298 24.06 -1.33 18.90
N SER A 299 22.80 -1.76 18.96
CA SER A 299 21.70 -1.19 18.19
C SER A 299 20.43 -1.27 19.01
N ALA A 300 19.45 -0.42 18.73
CA ALA A 300 18.16 -0.44 19.42
C ALA A 300 17.02 -0.35 18.41
N SER A 301 15.95 -1.11 18.66
CA SER A 301 14.72 -1.10 17.87
C SER A 301 13.68 -0.27 18.60
N PHE A 302 13.10 0.69 17.90
CA PHE A 302 12.08 1.59 18.44
C PHE A 302 10.77 1.30 17.75
N ASN A 303 9.69 1.19 18.51
CA ASN A 303 8.35 1.20 17.96
C ASN A 303 7.73 2.55 18.26
N PHE A 304 7.00 3.10 17.30
CA PHE A 304 6.34 4.38 17.41
C PHE A 304 4.89 4.31 16.96
N GLY A 305 4.06 5.15 17.57
CA GLY A 305 2.72 5.50 17.11
C GLY A 305 2.67 7.00 16.87
N ALA A 306 2.01 7.42 15.79
CA ALA A 306 1.85 8.83 15.45
C ALA A 306 0.40 9.26 15.65
N SER A 307 0.19 10.53 15.96
CA SER A 307 -1.12 11.10 16.19
C SER A 307 -1.23 12.48 15.54
N GLN A 308 -2.45 12.91 15.23
CA GLN A 308 -2.64 14.27 14.72
C GLN A 308 -2.45 15.30 15.85
N ASP A 309 -1.91 16.45 15.48
CA ASP A 309 -1.95 17.66 16.31
C ASP A 309 -2.95 18.66 15.70
N ALA A 310 -3.33 19.72 16.42
CA ALA A 310 -4.39 20.66 16.03
C ALA A 310 -4.19 21.26 14.63
N ASP A 311 -2.94 21.45 14.20
CA ASP A 311 -2.58 22.10 12.94
C ASP A 311 -1.83 21.17 11.95
N THR A 312 -1.47 19.94 12.36
CA THR A 312 -0.58 19.07 11.58
C THR A 312 -1.19 17.66 11.41
N PRO A 313 -1.29 17.16 10.16
CA PRO A 313 -1.68 15.78 9.90
C PRO A 313 -0.76 14.78 10.62
N ALA A 314 -1.30 13.64 11.06
CA ALA A 314 -0.50 12.59 11.70
C ALA A 314 0.65 12.09 10.82
N VAL A 315 0.46 12.03 9.50
CA VAL A 315 1.49 11.67 8.51
C VAL A 315 1.43 12.60 7.31
N THR A 316 2.61 13.08 6.91
CA THR A 316 2.86 13.75 5.64
C THR A 316 3.97 13.02 4.91
N ILE A 317 3.70 12.56 3.69
CA ILE A 317 4.70 11.98 2.80
C ILE A 317 5.00 12.97 1.69
N GLU A 318 6.28 13.32 1.53
CA GLU A 318 6.76 14.15 0.44
C GLU A 318 7.55 13.32 -0.56
N LEU A 319 7.31 13.56 -1.84
CA LEU A 319 7.95 12.88 -2.96
C LEU A 319 8.49 13.93 -3.93
N GLY A 320 9.81 14.05 -3.99
CA GLY A 320 10.52 14.88 -4.97
C GLY A 320 10.88 14.06 -6.21
N ASN A 321 10.34 14.40 -7.38
CA ASN A 321 10.65 13.74 -8.64
C ASN A 321 10.31 14.59 -9.88
N GLY A 322 10.56 14.02 -11.07
CA GLY A 322 10.26 14.70 -12.34
C GLY A 322 8.85 14.50 -12.91
N VAL A 323 7.91 13.99 -12.11
CA VAL A 323 6.53 13.76 -12.57
C VAL A 323 5.68 14.99 -12.28
N ALA A 324 5.12 15.60 -13.32
CA ALA A 324 4.32 16.83 -13.14
C ALA A 324 2.99 16.61 -12.42
N SER A 325 2.37 15.43 -12.57
CA SER A 325 1.07 15.12 -11.97
C SER A 325 0.81 13.63 -11.89
N TYR A 326 0.08 13.23 -10.84
CA TYR A 326 -0.27 11.84 -10.56
C TYR A 326 -1.71 11.49 -10.91
#